data_AF-A0A1I8BY42-F1
#
_entry.id   AF-A0A1I8BY42-F1
#
_cell.length_a   1.000
_cell.length_b   1.000
_cell.length_c   1.000
_cell.angle_alpha   90.00
_cell.angle_beta   90.00
_cell.angle_gamma   90.00
#
_symmetry.space_group_name_H-M   'P 1'
#
loop_
_entity.id
_entity.type
_entity.pdbx_description
1 polymer ?
#
loop_
_entity_poly.entity_id
_entity_poly.type
_entity_poly.pdbx_seq_one_letter_code
_entity_poly.pdbx_strand_id
1 'polypeptide(L)'
;MANRTSREAHTVKGTNPQYLIEKIIRTRIYDSIYWKEQCFGLSAETIIDKGMELRFIGGIYGGNIKPAPFLCLTLKLLQLQPEKDIVIEFIRQDDFKYIRALGAMYIRLTFNSVEVYKYLEPLYNDYRKLRYMNRMGKFELLYMDDFIDNLMREDHYCDIQLPRLQKRQALEETDQLEVYQSALDEDLERLSSSEDSEDERDRRRRSRPSIVSRRRSRTRSRSREHSSRSYANQEREIEESNAMRKKLGLAPLER
;
A
#
# COMPACT_ATOMS: atom_id res chain seq x y z
N MET A 1 12.44 -37.07 -8.29
CA MET A 1 12.60 -36.20 -7.10
C MET A 1 11.44 -35.24 -7.04
N ALA A 2 10.77 -35.13 -5.89
CA ALA A 2 9.59 -34.29 -5.68
C ALA A 2 9.84 -32.77 -5.84
N ASN A 3 11.11 -32.34 -5.85
CA ASN A 3 11.51 -30.93 -5.94
C ASN A 3 11.87 -30.48 -7.36
N ARG A 4 11.64 -31.33 -8.38
CA ARG A 4 11.82 -30.93 -9.79
C ARG A 4 10.65 -30.05 -10.23
N THR A 5 10.91 -29.04 -11.05
CA THR A 5 9.86 -28.24 -11.72
C THR A 5 8.91 -29.16 -12.48
N SER A 6 7.63 -28.79 -12.54
CA SER A 6 6.65 -29.54 -13.34
C SER A 6 7.15 -29.72 -14.77
N ARG A 7 6.82 -30.84 -15.41
CA ARG A 7 7.27 -31.14 -16.78
C ARG A 7 6.65 -30.19 -17.83
N GLU A 8 5.48 -29.66 -17.50
CA GLU A 8 4.72 -28.72 -18.34
C GLU A 8 5.18 -27.28 -18.13
N ALA A 9 6.09 -27.04 -17.18
CA ALA A 9 6.56 -25.70 -16.90
C ALA A 9 7.52 -25.20 -17.99
N HIS A 10 7.23 -24.03 -18.53
CA HIS A 10 8.07 -23.32 -19.49
C HIS A 10 9.16 -22.50 -18.78
N THR A 11 10.23 -22.18 -19.51
CA THR A 11 11.30 -21.34 -18.99
C THR A 11 10.81 -19.92 -18.79
N VAL A 12 11.18 -19.32 -17.67
CA VAL A 12 10.85 -17.93 -17.32
C VAL A 12 12.14 -17.12 -17.36
N LYS A 13 12.13 -16.02 -18.12
CA LYS A 13 13.30 -15.15 -18.34
C LYS A 13 14.55 -15.95 -18.78
N GLY A 14 14.35 -16.97 -19.61
CA GLY A 14 15.44 -17.81 -20.15
C GLY A 14 16.05 -18.82 -19.18
N THR A 15 15.47 -19.00 -17.98
CA THR A 15 15.97 -19.95 -16.97
C THR A 15 14.84 -20.83 -16.42
N ASN A 16 15.19 -21.84 -15.61
CA ASN A 16 14.20 -22.58 -14.85
C ASN A 16 13.52 -21.63 -13.85
N PRO A 17 12.17 -21.58 -13.76
CA PRO A 17 11.46 -20.68 -12.85
C PRO A 17 11.92 -20.76 -11.39
N GLN A 18 12.31 -21.95 -10.91
CA GLN A 18 12.85 -22.10 -9.55
C GLN A 18 14.15 -21.32 -9.35
N TYR A 19 14.94 -21.11 -10.40
CA TYR A 19 16.24 -20.47 -10.32
C TYR A 19 16.19 -18.96 -10.09
N LEU A 20 14.99 -18.37 -10.16
CA LEU A 20 14.75 -17.00 -9.71
C LEU A 20 15.04 -16.83 -8.20
N ILE A 21 14.92 -17.90 -7.41
CA ILE A 21 15.33 -17.91 -6.01
C ILE A 21 16.74 -18.48 -5.92
N GLU A 22 17.63 -17.83 -5.17
CA GLU A 22 19.03 -18.24 -5.05
C GLU A 22 19.21 -19.69 -4.54
N LYS A 23 20.27 -20.36 -5.00
CA LYS A 23 20.54 -21.77 -4.67
C LYS A 23 20.59 -22.03 -3.17
N ILE A 24 21.22 -21.15 -2.39
CA ILE A 24 21.38 -21.30 -0.94
C ILE A 24 20.00 -21.32 -0.27
N ILE A 25 19.13 -20.39 -0.67
CA ILE A 25 17.78 -20.24 -0.14
C ILE A 25 16.91 -21.44 -0.53
N ARG A 26 16.97 -21.91 -1.79
CA ARG A 26 16.23 -23.11 -2.22
C ARG A 26 16.57 -24.35 -1.40
N THR A 27 17.87 -24.58 -1.13
CA THR A 27 18.29 -25.71 -0.29
C THR A 27 17.70 -25.59 1.11
N ARG A 28 17.71 -24.38 1.71
CA ARG A 28 17.09 -24.13 3.02
C ARG A 28 15.57 -24.32 3.00
N ILE A 29 14.89 -23.94 1.92
CA ILE A 29 13.46 -24.19 1.73
C ILE A 29 13.19 -25.69 1.69
N TYR A 30 13.91 -26.45 0.88
CA TYR A 30 13.73 -27.91 0.78
C TYR A 30 13.99 -28.66 2.07
N ASP A 31 14.91 -28.15 2.90
CA ASP A 31 15.20 -28.73 4.21
C ASP A 31 14.19 -28.35 5.29
N SER A 32 13.42 -27.28 5.09
CA SER A 32 12.47 -26.76 6.07
C SER A 32 11.34 -27.74 6.37
N ILE A 33 10.87 -27.73 7.61
CA ILE A 33 9.74 -28.56 8.07
C ILE A 33 8.48 -28.20 7.30
N TYR A 34 8.21 -26.89 7.13
CA TYR A 34 7.06 -26.40 6.38
C TYR A 34 7.03 -26.94 4.95
N TRP A 35 8.18 -26.99 4.25
CA TRP A 35 8.22 -27.54 2.90
C TRP A 35 7.89 -29.04 2.85
N LYS A 36 8.42 -29.81 3.82
CA LYS A 36 8.25 -31.27 3.85
C LYS A 36 6.85 -31.69 4.27
N GLU A 37 6.21 -30.94 5.16
CA GLU A 37 4.88 -31.27 5.68
C GLU A 37 3.77 -30.59 4.88
N GLN A 38 3.90 -29.28 4.64
CA GLN A 38 2.86 -28.48 4.03
C GLN A 38 3.06 -28.40 2.52
N CYS A 39 4.29 -28.22 2.01
CA CYS A 39 4.54 -28.07 0.56
C CYS A 39 4.55 -29.40 -0.24
N PHE A 40 4.37 -30.54 0.42
CA PHE A 40 4.38 -31.85 -0.21
C PHE A 40 3.08 -32.13 -0.96
N GLY A 41 3.18 -32.50 -2.24
CA GLY A 41 2.03 -32.90 -3.06
C GLY A 41 1.03 -31.78 -3.41
N LEU A 42 1.29 -30.51 -3.09
CA LEU A 42 0.40 -29.42 -3.49
C LEU A 42 0.25 -29.30 -5.00
N SER A 43 -0.99 -29.05 -5.39
CA SER A 43 -1.44 -28.57 -6.70
C SER A 43 -1.70 -27.05 -6.68
N ALA A 44 -1.98 -26.48 -7.86
CA ALA A 44 -2.34 -25.07 -8.00
C ALA A 44 -3.64 -24.68 -7.26
N GLU A 45 -4.54 -25.63 -7.02
CA GLU A 45 -5.82 -25.40 -6.32
C GLU A 45 -5.61 -25.36 -4.81
N THR A 46 -4.94 -26.39 -4.28
CA THR A 46 -4.69 -26.56 -2.83
C THR A 46 -3.73 -25.51 -2.25
N ILE A 47 -2.99 -24.77 -3.09
CA ILE A 47 -2.07 -23.73 -2.62
C ILE A 47 -2.81 -22.54 -2.03
N ILE A 48 -4.05 -22.31 -2.46
CA ILE A 48 -4.90 -21.24 -1.96
C ILE A 48 -5.17 -21.48 -0.47
N ASP A 49 -5.55 -22.70 -0.10
CA ASP A 49 -5.83 -23.08 1.29
C ASP A 49 -4.62 -22.80 2.20
N LYS A 50 -3.42 -23.16 1.74
CA LYS A 50 -2.18 -22.86 2.47
C LYS A 50 -1.81 -21.39 2.47
N GLY A 51 -2.16 -20.67 1.42
CA GLY A 51 -2.06 -19.22 1.35
C GLY A 51 -2.96 -18.52 2.37
N MET A 52 -4.16 -19.05 2.64
CA MET A 52 -5.10 -18.50 3.63
C MET A 52 -4.56 -18.64 5.06
N GLU A 53 -3.80 -19.71 5.34
CA GLU A 53 -3.18 -19.95 6.65
C GLU A 53 -2.00 -19.00 6.96
N LEU A 54 -1.51 -18.25 5.97
CA LEU A 54 -0.39 -17.32 6.14
C LEU A 54 -0.72 -16.19 7.12
N ARG A 55 0.26 -15.85 7.97
CA ARG A 55 0.10 -14.83 9.03
C ARG A 55 1.05 -13.65 8.88
N PHE A 56 2.06 -13.77 8.04
CA PHE A 56 3.09 -12.76 7.83
C PHE A 56 3.79 -12.99 6.48
N ILE A 57 4.40 -11.93 5.99
CA ILE A 57 5.26 -11.89 4.81
C ILE A 57 6.70 -11.84 5.29
N GLY A 58 7.61 -12.47 4.54
CA GLY A 58 9.02 -12.38 4.82
C GLY A 58 9.82 -13.32 3.92
N GLY A 59 11.12 -13.10 3.88
CA GLY A 59 12.08 -13.97 3.22
C GLY A 59 12.66 -14.99 4.19
N ILE A 60 13.95 -14.86 4.48
CA ILE A 60 14.67 -15.66 5.47
C ILE A 60 14.83 -14.88 6.78
N TYR A 61 14.84 -15.59 7.90
CA TYR A 61 15.00 -14.99 9.21
C TYR A 61 15.87 -15.84 10.14
N GLY A 62 16.49 -15.14 11.10
CA GLY A 62 17.37 -15.72 12.11
C GLY A 62 18.73 -16.17 11.57
N GLY A 63 19.65 -16.46 12.48
CA GLY A 63 21.03 -16.86 12.14
C GLY A 63 21.12 -18.18 11.35
N ASN A 64 20.12 -19.06 11.47
CA ASN A 64 20.08 -20.34 10.77
C ASN A 64 19.45 -20.26 9.36
N ILE A 65 19.14 -19.05 8.85
CA ILE A 65 18.54 -18.86 7.52
C ILE A 65 17.24 -19.68 7.41
N LYS A 66 16.32 -19.48 8.35
CA LYS A 66 15.03 -20.17 8.32
C LYS A 66 14.13 -19.47 7.29
N PRO A 67 13.59 -20.19 6.30
CA PRO A 67 12.69 -19.58 5.33
C PRO A 67 11.31 -19.36 5.95
N ALA A 68 10.69 -18.22 5.66
CA ALA A 68 9.31 -17.97 6.02
C ALA A 68 8.36 -18.87 5.21
N PRO A 69 7.18 -19.22 5.75
CA PRO A 69 6.14 -19.93 4.99
C PRO A 69 5.75 -19.22 3.69
N PHE A 70 5.70 -17.89 3.71
CA PHE A 70 5.46 -17.06 2.53
C PHE A 70 6.46 -17.38 1.40
N LEU A 71 7.77 -17.33 1.70
CA LEU A 71 8.83 -17.65 0.76
C LEU A 71 8.76 -19.11 0.26
N CYS A 72 8.38 -20.04 1.13
CA CYS A 72 8.21 -21.45 0.75
C CYS A 72 7.08 -21.63 -0.26
N LEU A 73 5.94 -20.98 -0.05
CA LEU A 73 4.82 -21.03 -1.00
C LEU A 73 5.14 -20.29 -2.30
N THR A 74 5.90 -19.20 -2.27
CA THR A 74 6.40 -18.53 -3.49
C THR A 74 7.26 -19.46 -4.33
N LEU A 75 8.21 -20.19 -3.71
CA LEU A 75 8.98 -21.21 -4.43
C LEU A 75 8.08 -22.32 -4.98
N LYS A 76 7.05 -22.72 -4.23
CA LYS A 76 6.11 -23.75 -4.67
C LYS A 76 5.31 -23.30 -5.89
N LEU A 77 4.85 -22.06 -5.93
CA LEU A 77 4.23 -21.47 -7.10
C LEU A 77 5.17 -21.46 -8.30
N LEU A 78 6.44 -21.08 -8.12
CA LEU A 78 7.45 -21.16 -9.19
C LEU A 78 7.68 -22.59 -9.68
N GLN A 79 7.57 -23.59 -8.79
CA GLN A 79 7.69 -25.00 -9.16
C GLN A 79 6.49 -25.48 -10.00
N LEU A 80 5.28 -25.09 -9.60
CA LEU A 80 4.02 -25.52 -10.22
C LEU A 80 3.73 -24.76 -11.51
N GLN A 81 4.08 -23.47 -11.55
CA GLN A 81 3.80 -22.53 -12.61
C GLN A 81 2.32 -22.55 -13.04
N PRO A 82 1.39 -22.09 -12.17
CA PRO A 82 -0.01 -22.04 -12.51
C PRO A 82 -0.28 -21.09 -13.69
N GLU A 83 -1.44 -21.27 -14.32
CA GLU A 83 -1.92 -20.41 -15.38
C GLU A 83 -2.10 -18.96 -14.90
N LYS A 84 -1.96 -18.01 -15.82
CA LYS A 84 -2.04 -16.58 -15.49
C LYS A 84 -3.37 -16.21 -14.85
N ASP A 85 -4.46 -16.79 -15.30
CA ASP A 85 -5.82 -16.50 -14.80
C ASP A 85 -5.97 -16.86 -13.33
N ILE A 86 -5.39 -17.99 -12.90
CA ILE A 86 -5.39 -18.39 -11.49
C ILE A 86 -4.67 -17.35 -10.62
N VAL A 87 -3.54 -16.84 -11.11
CA VAL A 87 -2.74 -15.83 -10.39
C VAL A 87 -3.46 -14.48 -10.34
N ILE A 88 -4.14 -14.10 -11.43
CA ILE A 88 -4.97 -12.90 -11.46
C ILE A 88 -6.10 -13.01 -10.43
N GLU A 89 -6.71 -14.20 -10.31
CA GLU A 89 -7.74 -14.39 -9.29
C GLU A 89 -7.17 -14.32 -7.87
N PHE A 90 -5.91 -14.74 -7.63
CA PHE A 90 -5.28 -14.54 -6.31
C PHE A 90 -5.19 -13.07 -5.92
N ILE A 91 -4.97 -12.19 -6.90
CA ILE A 91 -4.90 -10.74 -6.68
C ILE A 91 -6.30 -10.16 -6.49
N ARG A 92 -7.26 -10.65 -7.27
CA ARG A 92 -8.66 -10.20 -7.21
C ARG A 92 -9.34 -10.56 -5.89
N GLN A 93 -8.90 -11.61 -5.20
CA GLN A 93 -9.42 -11.97 -3.87
C GLN A 93 -9.16 -10.85 -2.85
N ASP A 94 -10.23 -10.18 -2.41
CA ASP A 94 -10.17 -9.11 -1.42
C ASP A 94 -10.12 -9.61 0.02
N ASP A 95 -10.56 -10.83 0.32
CA ASP A 95 -10.67 -11.28 1.72
C ASP A 95 -9.31 -11.65 2.34
N PHE A 96 -8.41 -12.19 1.54
CA PHE A 96 -7.13 -12.75 2.01
C PHE A 96 -5.93 -11.91 1.56
N LYS A 97 -5.58 -10.92 2.37
CA LYS A 97 -4.45 -10.02 2.11
C LYS A 97 -3.11 -10.72 1.83
N TYR A 98 -2.81 -11.85 2.48
CA TYR A 98 -1.55 -12.56 2.26
C TYR A 98 -1.50 -13.33 0.95
N ILE A 99 -2.65 -13.81 0.45
CA ILE A 99 -2.76 -14.43 -0.88
C ILE A 99 -2.53 -13.37 -1.96
N ARG A 100 -3.14 -12.19 -1.79
CA ARG A 100 -2.90 -11.04 -2.68
C ARG A 100 -1.42 -10.68 -2.76
N ALA A 101 -0.74 -10.55 -1.61
CA ALA A 101 0.70 -10.29 -1.59
C ALA A 101 1.53 -11.40 -2.26
N LEU A 102 1.13 -12.65 -2.08
CA LEU A 102 1.79 -13.82 -2.67
C LEU A 102 1.60 -13.87 -4.20
N GLY A 103 0.40 -13.55 -4.69
CA GLY A 103 0.11 -13.38 -6.11
C GLY A 103 0.91 -12.23 -6.72
N ALA A 104 0.95 -11.08 -6.04
CA ALA A 104 1.74 -9.92 -6.47
C ALA A 104 3.24 -10.24 -6.60
N MET A 105 3.81 -10.94 -5.61
CA MET A 105 5.20 -11.40 -5.64
C MET A 105 5.45 -12.35 -6.83
N TYR A 106 4.53 -13.27 -7.11
CA TYR A 106 4.65 -14.20 -8.23
C TYR A 106 4.56 -13.49 -9.60
N ILE A 107 3.63 -12.54 -9.77
CA ILE A 107 3.53 -11.71 -10.98
C ILE A 107 4.85 -10.96 -11.19
N ARG A 108 5.37 -10.31 -10.14
CA ARG A 108 6.61 -9.53 -10.23
C ARG A 108 7.82 -10.37 -10.71
N LEU A 109 7.85 -11.65 -10.36
CA LEU A 109 8.93 -12.57 -10.74
C LEU A 109 8.76 -13.14 -12.15
N THR A 110 7.53 -13.42 -12.58
CA THR A 110 7.29 -14.26 -13.76
C THR A 110 6.75 -13.50 -14.98
N PHE A 111 5.98 -12.43 -14.78
CA PHE A 111 5.25 -11.75 -15.86
C PHE A 111 6.14 -10.79 -16.66
N ASN A 112 5.59 -10.27 -17.75
CA ASN A 112 6.25 -9.23 -18.53
C ASN A 112 6.12 -7.86 -17.85
N SER A 113 7.04 -6.92 -18.12
CA SER A 113 7.05 -5.61 -17.46
C SER A 113 5.73 -4.85 -17.60
N VAL A 114 5.11 -4.88 -18.79
CA VAL A 114 3.80 -4.25 -19.05
C VAL A 114 2.69 -4.85 -18.19
N GLU A 115 2.65 -6.19 -18.10
CA GLU A 115 1.63 -6.88 -17.31
C GLU A 115 1.83 -6.65 -15.81
N VAL A 116 3.09 -6.56 -15.36
CA VAL A 116 3.42 -6.25 -13.96
C VAL A 116 2.80 -4.90 -13.56
N TYR A 117 3.02 -3.84 -14.34
CA TYR A 117 2.41 -2.54 -14.05
C TYR A 117 0.88 -2.60 -14.07
N LYS A 118 0.29 -3.20 -15.11
CA LYS A 118 -1.16 -3.32 -15.26
C LYS A 118 -1.85 -4.00 -14.07
N TYR A 119 -1.26 -5.06 -13.50
CA TYR A 119 -1.88 -5.82 -12.41
C TYR A 119 -1.49 -5.34 -11.02
N LEU A 120 -0.29 -4.77 -10.84
CA LEU A 120 0.17 -4.31 -9.54
C LEU A 120 -0.31 -2.89 -9.20
N GLU A 121 -0.50 -2.02 -10.20
CA GLU A 121 -0.91 -0.62 -9.96
C GLU A 121 -2.26 -0.46 -9.25
N PRO A 122 -3.31 -1.23 -9.60
CA PRO A 122 -4.57 -1.18 -8.86
C PRO A 122 -4.43 -1.51 -7.37
N LEU A 123 -3.37 -2.24 -6.98
CA LEU A 123 -3.12 -2.62 -5.59
C LEU A 123 -2.56 -1.49 -4.74
N TYR A 124 -2.16 -0.36 -5.32
CA TYR A 124 -1.81 0.84 -4.54
C TYR A 124 -2.98 1.42 -3.76
N ASN A 125 -4.22 1.09 -4.13
CA ASN A 125 -5.41 1.49 -3.41
C ASN A 125 -5.70 0.61 -2.17
N ASP A 126 -4.89 -0.43 -1.94
CA ASP A 126 -5.04 -1.34 -0.80
C ASP A 126 -4.17 -0.87 0.38
N TYR A 127 -4.78 -0.26 1.38
CA TYR A 127 -4.09 0.26 2.58
C TYR A 127 -4.13 -0.72 3.76
N ARG A 128 -4.31 -2.02 3.51
CA ARG A 128 -4.41 -3.01 4.60
C ARG A 128 -3.06 -3.28 5.25
N LYS A 129 -3.08 -3.39 6.57
CA LYS A 129 -1.90 -3.70 7.39
C LYS A 129 -1.47 -5.15 7.20
N LEU A 130 -0.20 -5.34 6.90
CA LEU A 130 0.51 -6.60 6.79
C LEU A 130 1.53 -6.72 7.94
N ARG A 131 1.84 -7.97 8.29
CA ARG A 131 2.93 -8.28 9.21
C ARG A 131 4.11 -8.70 8.37
N TYR A 132 5.23 -8.00 8.50
CA TYR A 132 6.48 -8.32 7.85
C TYR A 132 7.46 -8.91 8.86
N MET A 133 8.20 -9.93 8.47
CA MET A 133 9.23 -10.55 9.31
C MET A 133 10.60 -10.16 8.78
N ASN A 134 11.36 -9.43 9.59
CA ASN A 134 12.71 -9.02 9.27
C ASN A 134 13.69 -10.19 9.33
N ARG A 135 14.87 -9.98 8.73
CA ARG A 135 15.99 -10.92 8.78
C ARG A 135 16.42 -11.28 10.21
N MET A 136 16.23 -10.38 11.19
CA MET A 136 16.50 -10.66 12.61
C MET A 136 15.39 -11.46 13.32
N GLY A 137 14.28 -11.76 12.63
CA GLY A 137 13.12 -12.46 13.19
C GLY A 137 12.16 -11.59 14.00
N LYS A 138 12.30 -10.26 13.93
CA LYS A 138 11.34 -9.31 14.51
C LYS A 138 10.21 -9.01 13.53
N PHE A 139 8.99 -8.84 14.06
CA PHE A 139 7.84 -8.45 13.26
C PHE A 139 7.72 -6.94 13.17
N GLU A 140 7.52 -6.45 11.96
CA GLU A 140 7.26 -5.06 11.65
C GLU A 140 5.90 -4.91 10.96
N LEU A 141 5.33 -3.73 11.10
CA LEU A 141 4.09 -3.36 10.43
C LEU A 141 4.45 -2.82 9.05
N LEU A 142 3.83 -3.38 8.02
CA LEU A 142 3.93 -2.91 6.64
C LEU A 142 2.51 -2.71 6.10
N TYR A 143 2.32 -1.85 5.10
CA TYR A 143 1.05 -1.75 4.38
C TYR A 143 1.13 -2.47 3.03
N MET A 144 -0.01 -2.74 2.39
CA MET A 144 -0.03 -3.48 1.13
C MET A 144 0.49 -2.62 -0.03
N ASP A 145 0.05 -1.38 -0.15
CA ASP A 145 0.63 -0.37 -1.03
C ASP A 145 2.16 -0.24 -0.86
N ASP A 146 2.68 -0.15 0.37
CA ASP A 146 4.12 -0.14 0.64
C ASP A 146 4.81 -1.42 0.15
N PHE A 147 4.17 -2.58 0.35
CA PHE A 147 4.69 -3.87 -0.13
C PHE A 147 4.79 -3.91 -1.66
N ILE A 148 3.77 -3.40 -2.35
CA ILE A 148 3.75 -3.30 -3.82
C ILE A 148 4.78 -2.29 -4.33
N ASP A 149 4.94 -1.16 -3.65
CA ASP A 149 5.94 -0.15 -4.01
C ASP A 149 7.36 -0.72 -3.94
N ASN A 150 7.67 -1.40 -2.83
CA ASN A 150 8.96 -2.07 -2.64
C ASN A 150 9.21 -3.12 -3.72
N LEU A 151 8.19 -3.88 -4.12
CA LEU A 151 8.29 -4.84 -5.22
C LEU A 151 8.63 -4.20 -6.57
N MET A 152 8.14 -2.99 -6.83
CA MET A 152 8.37 -2.31 -8.11
C MET A 152 9.65 -1.48 -8.15
N ARG A 153 10.10 -0.96 -7.00
CA ARG A 153 11.29 -0.09 -6.90
C ARG A 153 12.57 -0.82 -6.55
N GLU A 154 12.52 -1.80 -5.66
CA GLU A 154 13.71 -2.48 -5.18
C GLU A 154 14.17 -3.58 -6.15
N ASP A 155 15.48 -3.77 -6.24
CA ASP A 155 16.08 -4.86 -7.02
C ASP A 155 16.14 -6.18 -6.24
N HIS A 156 16.02 -6.10 -4.91
CA HIS A 156 16.11 -7.25 -4.01
C HIS A 156 15.11 -7.11 -2.88
N TYR A 157 14.18 -8.04 -2.78
CA TYR A 157 13.12 -8.00 -1.78
C TYR A 157 12.72 -9.39 -1.30
N CYS A 158 12.39 -9.52 -0.02
CA CYS A 158 12.13 -10.82 0.66
C CYS A 158 13.23 -11.87 0.39
N ASP A 159 14.49 -11.43 0.36
CA ASP A 159 15.69 -12.23 0.06
C ASP A 159 15.70 -12.86 -1.34
N ILE A 160 14.88 -12.35 -2.26
CA ILE A 160 14.87 -12.76 -3.67
C ILE A 160 15.42 -11.61 -4.51
N GLN A 161 16.34 -11.93 -5.41
CA GLN A 161 16.76 -11.00 -6.45
C GLN A 161 15.67 -10.91 -7.52
N LEU A 162 15.05 -9.74 -7.64
CA LEU A 162 13.96 -9.52 -8.58
C LEU A 162 14.52 -9.36 -10.01
N PRO A 163 13.87 -9.92 -11.03
CA PRO A 163 14.23 -9.64 -12.42
C PRO A 163 14.15 -8.15 -12.70
N ARG A 164 15.10 -7.63 -13.49
CA ARG A 164 15.12 -6.20 -13.85
C ARG A 164 13.82 -5.81 -14.55
N LEU A 165 13.18 -4.77 -14.03
CA LEU A 165 11.99 -4.18 -14.60
C LEU A 165 12.40 -3.00 -15.49
N GLN A 166 11.76 -2.88 -16.65
CA GLN A 166 11.95 -1.70 -17.50
C GLN A 166 11.24 -0.52 -16.83
N LYS A 167 11.92 0.63 -16.71
CA LYS A 167 11.33 1.83 -16.12
C LYS A 167 10.08 2.24 -16.89
N ARG A 168 9.07 2.70 -16.16
CA ARG A 168 7.80 3.15 -16.72
C ARG A 168 7.95 4.18 -17.84
N GLN A 169 8.80 5.20 -17.64
CA GLN A 169 9.08 6.24 -18.65
C GLN A 169 9.44 5.66 -20.02
N ALA A 170 10.29 4.62 -20.05
CA ALA A 170 10.69 4.01 -21.32
C ALA A 170 9.56 3.20 -21.98
N LEU A 171 8.60 2.69 -21.19
CA LEU A 171 7.43 1.97 -21.72
C LEU A 171 6.34 2.93 -22.21
N GLU A 172 6.18 4.08 -21.56
CA GLU A 172 5.31 5.18 -22.01
C GLU A 172 5.84 5.77 -23.33
N GLU A 173 7.15 6.00 -23.46
CA GLU A 173 7.79 6.45 -24.71
C GLU A 173 7.61 5.46 -25.88
N THR A 174 7.42 4.17 -25.57
CA THR A 174 7.21 3.12 -26.58
C THR A 174 5.72 2.86 -26.84
N ASP A 175 4.81 3.66 -26.27
CA ASP A 175 3.35 3.50 -26.33
C ASP A 175 2.86 2.10 -25.88
N GLN A 176 3.64 1.41 -25.04
CA GLN A 176 3.26 0.09 -24.49
C GLN A 176 2.43 0.19 -23.22
N LEU A 177 2.49 1.36 -22.55
CA LEU A 177 1.71 1.69 -21.36
C LEU A 177 1.15 3.10 -21.52
N GLU A 178 -0.10 3.26 -21.08
CA GLU A 178 -0.72 4.57 -20.95
C GLU A 178 -0.11 5.32 -19.76
N VAL A 179 -0.25 6.65 -19.76
CA VAL A 179 0.16 7.50 -18.64
C VAL A 179 -0.54 7.01 -17.37
N TYR A 180 0.22 6.88 -16.28
CA TYR A 180 -0.34 6.47 -14.99
C TYR A 180 -1.39 7.47 -14.54
N GLN A 181 -2.60 6.97 -14.25
CA GLN A 181 -3.64 7.77 -13.61
C GLN A 181 -3.75 7.31 -12.16
N SER A 182 -3.34 8.18 -11.23
CA SER A 182 -3.53 7.90 -9.81
C SER A 182 -4.99 8.13 -9.45
N ALA A 183 -5.57 7.27 -8.61
CA ALA A 183 -6.89 7.51 -8.03
C ALA A 183 -6.94 8.83 -7.22
N LEU A 184 -5.78 9.29 -6.73
CA LEU A 184 -5.64 10.55 -6.00
C LEU A 184 -5.60 11.78 -6.92
N ASP A 185 -5.28 11.62 -8.21
CA ASP A 185 -5.22 12.75 -9.14
C ASP A 185 -6.62 13.36 -9.34
N GLU A 186 -7.65 12.51 -9.40
CA GLU A 186 -9.05 12.97 -9.48
C GLU A 186 -9.46 13.75 -8.21
N ASP A 187 -9.02 13.31 -7.04
CA ASP A 187 -9.29 14.01 -5.77
C ASP A 187 -8.52 15.34 -5.65
N LEU A 188 -7.28 15.39 -6.16
CA LEU A 188 -6.48 16.62 -6.23
C LEU A 188 -7.07 17.64 -7.19
N GLU A 189 -7.57 17.21 -8.36
CA GLU A 189 -8.27 18.08 -9.32
C GLU A 189 -9.58 18.65 -8.73
N ARG A 190 -10.30 17.87 -7.92
CA ARG A 190 -11.49 18.33 -7.19
C ARG A 190 -11.13 19.36 -6.11
N LEU A 191 -10.02 19.18 -5.41
CA LEU A 191 -9.53 20.15 -4.43
C LEU A 191 -9.11 21.46 -5.10
N SER A 192 -8.32 21.42 -6.18
CA SER A 192 -7.86 22.63 -6.87
C SER A 192 -9.00 23.44 -7.48
N SER A 193 -10.02 22.77 -8.02
CA SER A 193 -11.20 23.43 -8.58
C SER A 193 -12.10 24.08 -7.51
N SER A 194 -12.04 23.61 -6.26
CA SER A 194 -12.73 24.24 -5.13
C SER A 194 -12.00 25.47 -4.59
N GLU A 195 -10.67 25.48 -4.59
CA GLU A 195 -9.85 26.61 -4.12
C GLU A 195 -9.90 27.83 -5.07
N ASP A 196 -10.01 27.61 -6.39
CA ASP A 196 -10.19 28.68 -7.39
C ASP A 196 -11.52 29.45 -7.20
N SER A 197 -12.50 28.85 -6.53
CA SER A 197 -13.81 29.47 -6.26
C SER A 197 -13.85 30.31 -4.97
N GLU A 198 -12.86 30.15 -4.09
CA GLU A 198 -12.69 30.98 -2.88
C GLU A 198 -11.84 32.23 -3.15
N ASP A 199 -10.83 32.13 -4.01
CA ASP A 199 -9.94 33.26 -4.37
C ASP A 199 -10.65 34.34 -5.23
N GLU A 200 -11.66 33.98 -6.02
CA GLU A 200 -12.52 34.94 -6.71
C GLU A 200 -13.39 35.79 -5.75
N ARG A 201 -13.78 35.23 -4.60
CA ARG A 201 -14.66 35.93 -3.64
C ARG A 201 -13.90 37.00 -2.86
N ASP A 202 -12.61 36.80 -2.61
CA ASP A 202 -11.80 37.74 -1.84
C ASP A 202 -11.24 38.89 -2.70
N ARG A 203 -11.02 38.66 -4.01
CA ARG A 203 -10.66 39.72 -4.97
C ARG A 203 -11.81 40.71 -5.22
N ARG A 204 -13.06 40.24 -5.25
CA ARG A 204 -14.25 41.10 -5.43
C ARG A 204 -14.57 42.00 -4.22
N ARG A 205 -14.07 41.67 -3.03
CA ARG A 205 -14.24 42.51 -1.82
C ARG A 205 -13.28 43.70 -1.76
N ARG A 206 -12.15 43.67 -2.48
CA ARG A 206 -11.15 44.75 -2.48
C ARG A 206 -11.41 45.86 -3.52
N SER A 207 -12.37 45.68 -4.42
CA SER A 207 -12.59 46.60 -5.56
C SER A 207 -13.71 47.63 -5.35
N ARG A 208 -14.19 47.87 -4.13
CA ARG A 208 -15.11 48.99 -3.85
C ARG A 208 -14.30 50.27 -3.64
N PRO A 209 -14.46 51.33 -4.47
CA PRO A 209 -13.81 52.60 -4.22
C PRO A 209 -14.55 53.31 -3.07
N SER A 210 -13.92 53.44 -1.90
CA SER A 210 -14.44 54.35 -0.86
C SER A 210 -13.97 55.77 -1.16
N ILE A 211 -14.95 56.65 -1.28
CA ILE A 211 -14.75 58.09 -1.47
C ILE A 211 -14.05 58.68 -0.24
N VAL A 212 -13.12 59.56 -0.57
CA VAL A 212 -12.22 60.35 0.28
C VAL A 212 -12.95 61.13 1.39
N SER A 213 -12.41 61.08 2.61
CA SER A 213 -12.28 62.29 3.45
C SER A 213 -11.05 62.25 4.36
N ARG A 214 -10.14 63.19 4.05
CA ARG A 214 -8.97 63.71 4.78
C ARG A 214 -9.01 63.72 6.33
N ARG A 215 -7.88 63.30 6.93
CA ARG A 215 -6.86 64.10 7.69
C ARG A 215 -6.52 63.57 9.09
N ARG A 216 -5.18 63.39 9.31
CA ARG A 216 -4.34 63.54 10.55
C ARG A 216 -4.84 62.80 11.81
N SER A 217 -4.06 62.03 12.58
CA SER A 217 -2.64 62.08 12.96
C SER A 217 -2.32 60.84 13.83
N ARG A 218 -1.01 60.52 13.94
CA ARG A 218 -0.31 59.78 15.04
C ARG A 218 -1.19 59.51 16.28
N THR A 219 -1.31 58.29 16.84
CA THR A 219 -0.28 57.59 17.63
C THR A 219 -0.66 56.11 17.96
N ARG A 220 0.37 55.34 18.33
CA ARG A 220 0.39 54.05 19.08
C ARG A 220 -0.88 53.67 19.86
N SER A 221 -1.38 52.45 19.64
CA SER A 221 -1.61 51.42 20.68
C SER A 221 -2.27 50.15 20.09
N ARG A 222 -1.45 49.25 19.54
CA ARG A 222 -1.79 47.83 19.37
C ARG A 222 -1.65 47.15 20.72
N SER A 223 -2.75 46.68 21.30
CA SER A 223 -2.89 45.47 22.15
C SER A 223 -4.04 45.64 23.16
N ARG A 224 -5.21 45.01 22.90
CA ARG A 224 -6.15 44.49 23.93
C ARG A 224 -7.45 43.84 23.43
N GLU A 225 -7.73 43.75 22.12
CA GLU A 225 -9.01 43.20 21.64
C GLU A 225 -9.08 41.67 21.45
N HIS A 226 -7.99 40.92 21.66
CA HIS A 226 -8.02 39.47 21.40
C HIS A 226 -8.55 38.63 22.58
N SER A 227 -8.66 39.21 23.79
CA SER A 227 -9.13 38.49 24.98
C SER A 227 -10.66 38.38 25.04
N SER A 228 -11.41 39.44 24.66
CA SER A 228 -12.88 39.46 24.83
C SER A 228 -13.64 38.49 23.90
N ARG A 229 -13.06 38.14 22.75
CA ARG A 229 -13.65 37.13 21.84
C ARG A 229 -13.53 35.70 22.36
N SER A 230 -12.49 35.40 23.14
CA SER A 230 -12.27 34.04 23.64
C SER A 230 -13.28 33.67 24.74
N TYR A 231 -13.57 34.61 25.66
CA TYR A 231 -14.56 34.39 26.72
C TYR A 231 -15.99 34.29 26.17
N ALA A 232 -16.32 35.08 25.14
CA ALA A 232 -17.65 35.05 24.52
C ALA A 232 -17.94 33.76 23.75
N ASN A 233 -16.92 33.10 23.20
CA ASN A 233 -17.09 31.78 22.56
C ASN A 233 -17.26 30.68 23.61
N GLN A 234 -16.48 30.73 24.69
CA GLN A 234 -16.56 29.73 25.77
C GLN A 234 -17.91 29.77 26.51
N GLU A 235 -18.49 30.97 26.69
CA GLU A 235 -19.83 31.10 27.29
C GLU A 235 -20.92 30.49 26.41
N ARG A 236 -20.83 30.65 25.08
CA ARG A 236 -21.78 30.03 24.14
C ARG A 236 -21.69 28.51 24.13
N GLU A 237 -20.49 27.96 24.18
CA GLU A 237 -20.28 26.50 24.21
C GLU A 237 -20.84 25.87 25.50
N ILE A 238 -20.69 26.54 26.65
CA ILE A 238 -21.27 26.09 27.94
C ILE A 238 -22.79 26.14 27.89
N GLU A 239 -23.37 27.19 27.29
CA GLU A 239 -24.81 27.38 27.16
C GLU A 239 -25.44 26.31 26.23
N GLU A 240 -24.78 26.00 25.11
CA GLU A 240 -25.16 24.91 24.21
C GLU A 240 -25.05 23.53 24.87
N SER A 241 -23.99 23.31 25.65
CA SER A 241 -23.80 22.07 26.42
C SER A 241 -24.87 21.87 27.48
N ASN A 242 -25.28 22.94 28.16
CA ASN A 242 -26.33 22.92 29.18
C ASN A 242 -27.73 22.72 28.56
N ALA A 243 -27.97 23.25 27.36
CA ALA A 243 -29.20 22.97 26.61
C ALA A 243 -29.32 21.49 26.21
N MET A 244 -28.20 20.87 25.80
CA MET A 244 -28.13 19.43 25.51
C MET A 244 -28.34 18.57 26.76
N ARG A 245 -27.71 18.93 27.89
CA ARG A 245 -27.90 18.23 29.18
C ARG A 245 -29.33 18.29 29.69
N LYS A 246 -30.02 19.42 29.53
CA LYS A 246 -31.43 19.58 29.90
C LYS A 246 -32.35 18.65 29.10
N LYS A 247 -32.06 18.43 27.82
CA LYS A 247 -32.80 17.46 26.98
C LYS A 247 -32.57 16.01 27.43
N LEU A 248 -31.42 15.74 28.04
CA LEU A 248 -31.02 14.42 28.53
C LEU A 248 -31.32 14.20 30.03
N GLY A 249 -31.95 15.17 30.72
CA GLY A 249 -32.32 15.07 32.13
C GLY A 249 -31.15 15.13 33.12
N LEU A 250 -30.00 15.65 32.70
CA LEU A 250 -28.77 15.75 33.50
C LEU A 250 -28.60 17.15 34.12
N ALA A 251 -27.91 17.23 35.26
CA ALA A 251 -27.61 18.49 35.93
C ALA A 251 -26.67 19.39 35.08
N PRO A 252 -26.87 20.72 35.09
CA PRO A 252 -26.07 21.65 34.28
C PRO A 252 -24.64 21.80 34.82
N LEU A 253 -23.72 22.16 33.92
CA LEU A 253 -22.36 22.57 34.28
C LEU A 253 -22.40 23.99 34.84
N GLU A 254 -21.76 24.18 36.00
CA GLU A 254 -21.51 25.50 36.58
C GLU A 254 -20.30 26.18 35.93
N ARG A 255 -20.22 27.50 36.12
CA ARG A 255 -19.31 28.43 35.46
C ARG A 255 -17.85 28.23 35.86
#